data_AF-A0A919ZXL9-F1
#
_entry.id   AF-A0A919ZXL9-F1
#
_cell.length_a   1.000
_cell.length_b   1.000
_cell.length_c   1.000
_cell.angle_alpha   90.00
_cell.angle_beta   90.00
_cell.angle_gamma   90.00
#
_symmetry.space_group_name_H-M   'P 1'
#
loop_
_entity.id
_entity.type
_entity.pdbx_description
1 polymer ?
#
loop_
_entity_poly.entity_id
_entity_poly.type
_entity_poly.pdbx_seq_one_letter_code
_entity_poly.pdbx_strand_id
1 'polypeptide(L)'
;MVQKDKFRSENSFKKLILALLIIFTVPLPANSEIQIPSRKDCSLIKKKQSYDYYDRQEAHDFGRKIQNLIAKKDIQGIYKNVLIDELQNGPRREFIKNKSFDQIFPKKWVNKVISTEIDCDSIGWRGFMISNGLIWFDRMESGKWTIKSINGVNQEQFDNKNLIGWKTNKGIIPPTCFPTFGNFEKPKVDLFTEEFGIKNKTKFEYSPGEYIGKTIPLGYKIRSKISKDNFYSVSINLNDCFKWNLENGFVKNEATKNELVLVEKYYLSKK
;
A
#
# COMPACT_ATOMS: atom_id res chain seq x y z
N MET A 1 -61.51 47.20 69.02
CA MET A 1 -61.43 45.79 69.43
C MET A 1 -61.59 44.96 68.17
N VAL A 2 -60.80 43.88 67.99
CA VAL A 2 -60.87 42.89 66.88
C VAL A 2 -60.30 43.41 65.53
N GLN A 3 -59.44 42.75 64.76
CA GLN A 3 -58.50 41.62 64.92
C GLN A 3 -57.43 41.81 63.81
N LYS A 4 -56.17 41.48 64.11
CA LYS A 4 -55.07 41.35 63.13
C LYS A 4 -55.11 39.94 62.57
N ASP A 5 -55.19 39.77 61.26
CA ASP A 5 -54.79 38.52 60.61
C ASP A 5 -53.61 38.73 59.65
N LYS A 6 -52.50 38.13 60.06
CA LYS A 6 -51.26 37.93 59.31
C LYS A 6 -51.50 36.80 58.32
N PHE A 7 -51.60 37.09 57.03
CA PHE A 7 -51.59 36.03 56.01
C PHE A 7 -50.16 35.54 55.75
N ARG A 8 -49.96 34.27 56.10
CA ARG A 8 -48.74 33.47 56.00
C ARG A 8 -48.54 33.02 54.55
N SER A 9 -47.71 33.75 53.80
CA SER A 9 -47.31 33.39 52.43
C SER A 9 -45.85 32.91 52.38
N GLU A 10 -45.57 31.79 53.02
CA GLU A 10 -44.28 31.11 52.91
C GLU A 10 -44.52 29.61 52.99
N ASN A 11 -44.95 29.00 51.88
CA ASN A 11 -44.74 27.55 51.65
C ASN A 11 -45.10 27.05 50.24
N SER A 12 -45.62 27.89 49.33
CA SER A 12 -46.01 27.42 47.99
C SER A 12 -44.86 27.44 46.96
N PHE A 13 -43.84 28.30 47.13
CA PHE A 13 -42.78 28.46 46.13
C PHE A 13 -41.69 27.37 46.18
N LYS A 14 -41.44 26.77 47.35
CA LYS A 14 -40.44 25.68 47.48
C LYS A 14 -40.92 24.34 46.90
N LYS A 15 -42.24 24.13 46.78
CA LYS A 15 -42.78 22.92 46.13
C LYS A 15 -42.83 23.03 44.60
N LEU A 16 -42.83 24.24 44.03
CA LEU A 16 -42.82 24.42 42.57
C LEU A 16 -41.42 24.28 41.96
N ILE A 17 -40.37 24.64 42.70
CA ILE A 17 -38.98 24.56 42.23
C ILE A 17 -38.43 23.11 42.29
N LEU A 18 -39.00 22.26 43.15
CA LEU A 18 -38.61 20.84 43.23
C LEU A 18 -39.24 19.97 42.12
N ALA A 19 -40.18 20.50 41.34
CA ALA A 19 -40.88 19.77 40.27
C ALA A 19 -40.30 20.00 38.86
N LEU A 20 -39.27 20.85 38.71
CA LEU A 20 -38.66 21.20 37.42
C LEU A 20 -37.22 20.70 37.23
N LEU A 21 -36.75 19.80 38.10
CA LEU A 21 -35.48 19.09 37.95
C LEU A 21 -35.69 17.59 37.67
N ILE A 22 -36.70 17.25 36.87
CA ILE A 22 -36.64 16.00 36.09
C ILE A 22 -35.85 16.37 34.83
N ILE A 23 -34.53 16.46 34.98
CA ILE A 23 -33.63 16.35 33.85
C ILE A 23 -33.90 14.95 33.29
N PHE A 24 -34.59 14.90 32.15
CA PHE A 24 -34.56 13.74 31.28
C PHE A 24 -33.10 13.57 30.86
N THR A 25 -32.29 12.92 31.70
CA THR A 25 -31.11 12.21 31.24
C THR A 25 -31.65 11.01 30.47
N VAL A 26 -32.21 11.25 29.28
CA VAL A 26 -32.25 10.21 28.28
C VAL A 26 -30.78 9.89 28.07
N PRO A 27 -30.32 8.66 28.36
CA PRO A 27 -28.99 8.28 27.92
C PRO A 27 -29.01 8.44 26.41
N LEU A 28 -28.34 9.47 25.89
CA LEU A 28 -27.98 9.50 24.49
C LEU A 28 -27.28 8.16 24.26
N PRO A 29 -27.74 7.30 23.34
CA PRO A 29 -26.98 6.13 22.94
C PRO A 29 -25.75 6.64 22.19
N ALA A 30 -24.75 7.12 22.92
CA ALA A 30 -23.44 7.47 22.41
C ALA A 30 -22.64 6.17 22.29
N ASN A 31 -23.11 5.31 21.40
CA ASN A 31 -22.37 4.22 20.77
C ASN A 31 -23.19 3.81 19.55
N SER A 32 -23.11 4.60 18.47
CA SER A 32 -23.31 4.00 17.16
C SER A 32 -22.16 3.00 17.00
N GLU A 33 -22.38 1.74 17.39
CA GLU A 33 -21.48 0.66 17.00
C GLU A 33 -21.28 0.82 15.50
N ILE A 34 -20.01 0.95 15.10
CA ILE A 34 -19.69 1.14 13.69
C ILE A 34 -19.94 -0.21 13.04
N GLN A 35 -21.11 -0.33 12.42
CA GLN A 35 -21.55 -1.56 11.79
C GLN A 35 -21.06 -1.60 10.34
N ILE A 36 -20.59 -2.77 9.93
CA ILE A 36 -20.28 -3.04 8.53
C ILE A 36 -21.58 -2.90 7.73
N PRO A 37 -21.58 -2.17 6.59
CA PRO A 37 -22.76 -2.03 5.76
C PRO A 37 -23.39 -3.38 5.37
N SER A 38 -24.71 -3.37 5.17
CA SER A 38 -25.46 -4.54 4.72
C SER A 38 -24.89 -5.11 3.42
N ARG A 39 -24.96 -6.43 3.25
CA ARG A 39 -24.52 -7.08 2.02
C ARG A 39 -25.38 -6.60 0.85
N LYS A 40 -24.72 -6.10 -0.20
CA LYS A 40 -25.33 -5.83 -1.50
C LYS A 40 -25.36 -7.10 -2.34
N ASP A 41 -26.46 -7.30 -3.05
CA ASP A 41 -26.56 -8.32 -4.08
C ASP A 41 -26.12 -7.72 -5.43
N CYS A 42 -24.86 -7.97 -5.77
CA CYS A 42 -24.24 -7.47 -6.99
C CYS A 42 -24.68 -8.27 -8.23
N SER A 43 -25.30 -9.44 -8.05
CA SER A 43 -25.83 -10.25 -9.16
C SER A 43 -27.03 -9.58 -9.84
N LEU A 44 -27.74 -8.70 -9.12
CA LEU A 44 -28.91 -7.97 -9.62
C LEU A 44 -28.55 -6.76 -10.49
N ILE A 45 -27.26 -6.43 -10.62
CA ILE A 45 -26.81 -5.28 -11.44
C ILE A 45 -26.95 -5.62 -12.92
N LYS A 46 -27.97 -5.03 -13.55
CA LYS A 46 -28.27 -5.22 -14.99
C LYS A 46 -27.29 -4.53 -15.93
N LYS A 47 -26.47 -3.58 -15.44
CA LYS A 47 -25.48 -2.87 -16.26
C LYS A 47 -24.41 -3.86 -16.74
N LYS A 48 -24.05 -3.78 -18.02
CA LYS A 48 -22.94 -4.56 -18.61
C LYS A 48 -21.66 -4.32 -17.81
N GLN A 49 -21.01 -5.40 -17.41
CA GLN A 49 -19.72 -5.38 -16.74
C GLN A 49 -18.62 -4.98 -17.73
N SER A 50 -17.76 -4.05 -17.33
CA SER A 50 -16.70 -3.53 -18.21
C SER A 50 -15.55 -4.52 -18.41
N TYR A 51 -15.35 -5.45 -17.47
CA TYR A 51 -14.27 -6.42 -17.46
C TYR A 51 -14.81 -7.78 -17.04
N ASP A 52 -14.58 -8.84 -17.80
CA ASP A 52 -15.16 -10.17 -17.60
C ASP A 52 -14.29 -11.14 -16.78
N TYR A 53 -13.14 -10.68 -16.27
CA TYR A 53 -12.20 -11.52 -15.53
C TYR A 53 -12.64 -11.88 -14.10
N TYR A 54 -13.78 -11.35 -13.62
CA TYR A 54 -14.29 -11.58 -12.26
C TYR A 54 -15.80 -11.76 -12.23
N ASP A 55 -16.29 -12.46 -11.22
CA ASP A 55 -17.69 -12.41 -10.81
C ASP A 55 -17.89 -11.26 -9.80
N ARG A 56 -18.92 -10.43 -10.03
CA ARG A 56 -19.20 -9.25 -9.19
C ARG A 56 -19.51 -9.62 -7.75
N GLN A 57 -20.26 -10.70 -7.54
CA GLN A 57 -20.68 -11.10 -6.22
C GLN A 57 -19.52 -11.68 -5.43
N GLU A 58 -18.66 -12.47 -6.07
CA GLU A 58 -17.41 -12.95 -5.46
C GLU A 58 -16.50 -11.80 -5.03
N ALA A 59 -16.32 -10.79 -5.90
CA ALA A 59 -15.50 -9.61 -5.59
C ALA A 59 -16.03 -8.86 -4.37
N HIS A 60 -17.34 -8.62 -4.35
CA HIS A 60 -18.04 -7.95 -3.26
C HIS A 60 -17.92 -8.71 -1.94
N ASP A 61 -18.11 -10.03 -1.98
CA ASP A 61 -18.01 -10.90 -0.82
C ASP A 61 -16.57 -10.99 -0.29
N PHE A 62 -15.57 -10.94 -1.17
CA PHE A 62 -14.17 -10.83 -0.75
C PHE A 62 -13.86 -9.49 -0.07
N GLY A 63 -14.35 -8.37 -0.61
CA GLY A 63 -14.23 -7.05 0.03
C GLY A 63 -14.85 -7.03 1.43
N ARG A 64 -16.03 -7.62 1.58
CA ARG A 64 -16.69 -7.80 2.89
C ARG A 64 -15.93 -8.72 3.83
N LYS A 65 -15.32 -9.80 3.32
CA LYS A 65 -14.45 -10.68 4.12
C LYS A 65 -13.29 -9.87 4.73
N ILE A 66 -12.67 -8.97 3.96
CA ILE A 66 -11.62 -8.08 4.46
C ILE A 66 -12.16 -7.18 5.58
N GLN A 67 -13.32 -6.53 5.39
CA GLN A 67 -13.93 -5.69 6.43
C GLN A 67 -14.20 -6.47 7.72
N ASN A 68 -14.70 -7.70 7.61
CA ASN A 68 -14.96 -8.57 8.75
C ASN A 68 -13.68 -8.92 9.52
N LEU A 69 -12.58 -9.20 8.81
CA LEU A 69 -11.28 -9.47 9.44
C LEU A 69 -10.75 -8.24 10.18
N ILE A 70 -10.91 -7.06 9.60
CA ILE A 70 -10.53 -5.77 10.21
C ILE A 70 -11.39 -5.48 11.45
N ALA A 71 -12.70 -5.67 11.37
CA ALA A 71 -13.61 -5.48 12.51
C ALA A 71 -13.30 -6.45 13.66
N LYS A 72 -12.90 -7.69 13.35
CA LYS A 72 -12.45 -8.69 14.34
C LYS A 72 -11.02 -8.49 14.84
N LYS A 73 -10.32 -7.46 14.35
CA LYS A 73 -8.92 -7.19 14.66
C LYS A 73 -7.97 -8.36 14.32
N ASP A 74 -8.30 -9.14 13.30
CA ASP A 74 -7.59 -10.37 12.94
C ASP A 74 -6.46 -10.11 11.92
N ILE A 75 -5.29 -9.68 12.40
CA ILE A 75 -4.11 -9.44 11.55
C ILE A 75 -3.72 -10.70 10.76
N GLN A 76 -3.72 -11.86 11.41
CA GLN A 76 -3.28 -13.11 10.79
C GLN A 76 -4.23 -13.51 9.67
N GLY A 77 -5.53 -13.37 9.89
CA GLY A 77 -6.55 -13.56 8.87
C GLY A 77 -6.39 -12.58 7.70
N ILE A 78 -6.09 -11.30 7.95
CA ILE A 78 -5.81 -10.32 6.87
C ILE A 78 -4.63 -10.80 6.01
N TYR A 79 -3.48 -11.11 6.63
CA TYR A 79 -2.27 -11.49 5.88
C TYR A 79 -2.31 -12.90 5.30
N LYS A 80 -3.20 -13.77 5.76
CA LYS A 80 -3.53 -15.04 5.09
C LYS A 80 -4.24 -14.82 3.74
N ASN A 81 -4.86 -13.66 3.53
CA ASN A 81 -5.48 -13.27 2.27
C ASN A 81 -4.57 -12.38 1.41
N VAL A 82 -3.30 -12.20 1.79
CA VAL A 82 -2.24 -11.70 0.92
C VAL A 82 -1.58 -12.94 0.32
N LEU A 83 -1.91 -13.27 -0.93
CA LEU A 83 -1.44 -14.47 -1.63
C LEU A 83 -0.25 -14.18 -2.56
N ILE A 84 0.11 -12.92 -2.69
CA ILE A 84 1.38 -12.46 -3.27
C ILE A 84 2.47 -12.48 -2.18
N ASP A 85 3.74 -12.44 -2.60
CA ASP A 85 4.89 -12.49 -1.69
C ASP A 85 4.77 -11.43 -0.59
N GLU A 86 4.67 -10.16 -1.00
CA GLU A 86 4.44 -9.00 -0.12
C GLU A 86 3.39 -8.07 -0.71
N LEU A 87 2.80 -7.24 0.15
CA LEU A 87 1.92 -6.15 -0.30
C LEU A 87 2.69 -5.21 -1.25
N GLN A 88 2.04 -4.78 -2.32
CA GLN A 88 2.57 -3.77 -3.24
C GLN A 88 2.80 -2.42 -2.52
N ASN A 89 1.92 -2.10 -1.57
CA ASN A 89 2.11 -1.01 -0.62
C ASN A 89 1.46 -1.36 0.72
N GLY A 90 2.16 -1.07 1.82
CA GLY A 90 1.71 -1.34 3.18
C GLY A 90 2.77 -2.02 4.05
N PRO A 91 2.42 -2.39 5.30
CA PRO A 91 3.37 -2.97 6.24
C PRO A 91 3.82 -4.36 5.79
N ARG A 92 5.13 -4.64 5.89
CA ARG A 92 5.66 -5.96 5.51
C ARG A 92 5.21 -7.02 6.49
N ARG A 93 5.17 -8.28 6.04
CA ARG A 93 4.92 -9.44 6.94
C ARG A 93 5.86 -9.46 8.14
N GLU A 94 7.10 -9.04 7.97
CA GLU A 94 8.07 -8.99 9.07
C GLU A 94 7.69 -7.95 10.12
N PHE A 95 7.20 -6.77 9.72
CA PHE A 95 6.79 -5.72 10.64
C PHE A 95 5.74 -6.17 11.64
N ILE A 96 4.76 -6.90 11.13
CA ILE A 96 3.51 -7.16 11.84
C ILE A 96 3.64 -8.31 12.84
N LYS A 97 4.66 -9.18 12.69
CA LYS A 97 4.81 -10.42 13.49
C LYS A 97 4.73 -10.17 15.00
N ASN A 98 5.30 -9.06 15.44
CA ASN A 98 5.39 -8.69 16.87
C ASN A 98 4.57 -7.44 17.20
N LYS A 99 3.51 -7.16 16.44
CA LYS A 99 2.66 -5.98 16.61
C LYS A 99 1.21 -6.40 16.86
N SER A 100 0.57 -5.69 17.79
CA SER A 100 -0.87 -5.77 17.99
C SER A 100 -1.63 -5.06 16.88
N PHE A 101 -2.92 -5.36 16.73
CA PHE A 101 -3.74 -4.80 15.66
C PHE A 101 -3.78 -3.28 15.73
N ASP A 102 -4.02 -2.73 16.91
CA ASP A 102 -4.15 -1.29 17.12
C ASP A 102 -2.82 -0.54 16.94
N GLN A 103 -1.67 -1.23 17.00
CA GLN A 103 -0.37 -0.64 16.64
C GLN A 103 -0.19 -0.48 15.14
N ILE A 104 -0.83 -1.32 14.32
CA ILE A 104 -0.75 -1.25 12.86
C ILE A 104 -1.88 -0.40 12.30
N PHE A 105 -3.11 -0.61 12.75
CA PHE A 105 -4.33 -0.06 12.18
C PHE A 105 -4.93 1.02 13.08
N PRO A 106 -4.75 2.32 12.78
CA PRO A 106 -5.31 3.39 13.59
C PRO A 106 -6.84 3.32 13.66
N LYS A 107 -7.44 3.61 14.82
CA LYS A 107 -8.91 3.55 15.00
C LYS A 107 -9.69 4.33 13.93
N LYS A 108 -9.22 5.53 13.55
CA LYS A 108 -9.84 6.34 12.49
C LYS A 108 -9.78 5.63 11.12
N TRP A 109 -8.68 4.96 10.84
CA TRP A 109 -8.50 4.18 9.61
C TRP A 109 -9.46 2.98 9.60
N VAL A 110 -9.50 2.21 10.69
CA VAL A 110 -10.40 1.06 10.87
C VAL A 110 -11.84 1.47 10.63
N ASN A 111 -12.29 2.52 11.31
CA ASN A 111 -13.65 3.05 11.20
C ASN A 111 -14.01 3.37 9.75
N LYS A 112 -13.10 4.05 9.03
CA LYS A 112 -13.34 4.44 7.64
C LYS A 112 -13.46 3.22 6.73
N VAL A 113 -12.64 2.19 6.94
CA VAL A 113 -12.66 0.97 6.13
C VAL A 113 -13.92 0.14 6.40
N ILE A 114 -14.25 -0.11 7.67
CA ILE A 114 -15.40 -0.97 8.01
C ILE A 114 -16.75 -0.31 7.70
N SER A 115 -16.83 1.02 7.66
CA SER A 115 -18.08 1.73 7.35
C SER A 115 -18.28 2.02 5.86
N THR A 116 -17.31 1.71 5.01
CA THR A 116 -17.43 1.97 3.56
C THR A 116 -18.24 0.87 2.88
N GLU A 117 -19.17 1.22 1.99
CA GLU A 117 -19.81 0.24 1.11
C GLU A 117 -18.78 -0.36 0.15
N ILE A 118 -18.88 -1.66 -0.13
CA ILE A 118 -18.04 -2.32 -1.13
C ILE A 118 -18.70 -2.18 -2.50
N ASP A 119 -17.93 -1.71 -3.47
CA ASP A 119 -18.38 -1.58 -4.85
C ASP A 119 -18.45 -2.95 -5.55
N CYS A 120 -19.44 -3.11 -6.43
CA CYS A 120 -19.63 -4.34 -7.20
C CYS A 120 -18.76 -4.41 -8.47
N ASP A 121 -18.21 -3.28 -8.92
CA ASP A 121 -17.39 -3.19 -10.14
C ASP A 121 -15.95 -2.76 -9.78
N SER A 122 -14.99 -3.25 -10.55
CA SER A 122 -13.57 -2.88 -10.42
C SER A 122 -13.28 -1.45 -10.90
N ILE A 123 -12.18 -0.88 -10.39
CA ILE A 123 -11.59 0.37 -10.89
C ILE A 123 -10.67 0.05 -12.06
N GLY A 124 -11.28 -0.30 -13.19
CA GLY A 124 -10.55 -0.67 -14.39
C GLY A 124 -9.77 -1.98 -14.23
N TRP A 125 -8.59 -2.03 -14.86
CA TRP A 125 -7.62 -3.11 -14.72
C TRP A 125 -6.88 -3.11 -13.37
N ARG A 126 -7.09 -2.10 -12.50
CA ARG A 126 -6.34 -1.97 -11.24
C ARG A 126 -6.85 -2.89 -10.13
N GLY A 127 -8.07 -3.41 -10.29
CA GLY A 127 -8.78 -4.22 -9.31
C GLY A 127 -9.81 -3.41 -8.53
N PHE A 128 -10.10 -3.85 -7.32
CA PHE A 128 -11.11 -3.27 -6.43
C PHE A 128 -10.45 -2.50 -5.31
N MET A 129 -11.20 -1.55 -4.75
CA MET A 129 -10.73 -0.77 -3.60
C MET A 129 -11.79 -0.67 -2.51
N ILE A 130 -11.32 -0.52 -1.27
CA ILE A 130 -12.15 -0.17 -0.11
C ILE A 130 -11.73 1.22 0.36
N SER A 131 -12.73 2.06 0.67
CA SER A 131 -12.52 3.37 1.28
C SER A 131 -11.59 4.30 0.50
N ASN A 132 -11.86 4.45 -0.80
CA ASN A 132 -11.08 5.28 -1.73
C ASN A 132 -9.59 4.90 -1.75
N GLY A 133 -9.30 3.60 -1.83
CA GLY A 133 -7.95 3.08 -2.01
C GLY A 133 -7.16 2.89 -0.72
N LEU A 134 -7.79 2.86 0.46
CA LEU A 134 -7.10 2.43 1.69
C LEU A 134 -6.75 0.95 1.66
N ILE A 135 -7.56 0.14 0.95
CA ILE A 135 -7.23 -1.25 0.64
C ILE A 135 -7.45 -1.45 -0.84
N TRP A 136 -6.51 -2.15 -1.48
CA TRP A 136 -6.65 -2.66 -2.84
C TRP A 136 -6.63 -4.17 -2.84
N PHE A 137 -7.51 -4.79 -3.62
CA PHE A 137 -7.56 -6.24 -3.79
C PHE A 137 -7.96 -6.60 -5.22
N ASP A 138 -7.61 -7.81 -5.65
CA ASP A 138 -7.86 -8.25 -7.01
C ASP A 138 -7.87 -9.77 -7.13
N ARG A 139 -8.30 -10.25 -8.30
CA ARG A 139 -8.26 -11.66 -8.65
C ARG A 139 -6.95 -11.98 -9.38
N MET A 140 -6.22 -12.96 -8.86
CA MET A 140 -5.01 -13.50 -9.49
C MET A 140 -5.38 -14.32 -10.72
N GLU A 141 -4.42 -14.54 -11.63
CA GLU A 141 -4.57 -15.46 -12.77
C GLU A 141 -4.97 -16.87 -12.36
N SER A 142 -4.55 -17.31 -11.15
CA SER A 142 -4.98 -18.58 -10.55
C SER A 142 -6.47 -18.65 -10.17
N GLY A 143 -7.22 -17.57 -10.38
CA GLY A 143 -8.62 -17.42 -9.98
C GLY A 143 -8.84 -17.05 -8.51
N LYS A 144 -7.78 -17.06 -7.68
CA LYS A 144 -7.84 -16.72 -6.25
C LYS A 144 -7.84 -15.22 -6.03
N TRP A 145 -8.57 -14.76 -5.01
CA TRP A 145 -8.60 -13.36 -4.58
C TRP A 145 -7.47 -13.06 -3.59
N THR A 146 -6.83 -11.90 -3.75
CA THR A 146 -5.73 -11.45 -2.87
C THR A 146 -5.85 -9.97 -2.55
N ILE A 147 -5.45 -9.61 -1.34
CA ILE A 147 -5.13 -8.23 -0.99
C ILE A 147 -3.81 -7.86 -1.69
N LYS A 148 -3.77 -6.69 -2.34
CA LYS A 148 -2.60 -6.13 -3.02
C LYS A 148 -1.94 -5.03 -2.20
N SER A 149 -2.72 -4.15 -1.59
CA SER A 149 -2.19 -3.02 -0.82
C SER A 149 -3.04 -2.68 0.38
N ILE A 150 -2.39 -2.20 1.43
CA ILE A 150 -2.99 -1.65 2.65
C ILE A 150 -2.31 -0.30 2.93
N ASN A 151 -3.01 0.79 2.62
CA ASN A 151 -2.47 2.15 2.61
C ASN A 151 -2.90 2.94 3.84
N GLY A 152 -2.08 3.89 4.32
CA GLY A 152 -2.47 4.81 5.40
C GLY A 152 -2.52 4.19 6.80
N VAL A 153 -1.85 3.05 6.98
CA VAL A 153 -1.64 2.37 8.26
C VAL A 153 -0.22 2.62 8.75
N ASN A 154 0.05 2.28 10.02
CA ASN A 154 1.41 2.33 10.54
C ASN A 154 2.24 1.21 9.90
N GLN A 155 3.40 1.57 9.35
CA GLN A 155 4.34 0.67 8.69
C GLN A 155 5.76 0.95 9.19
N GLU A 156 6.73 0.13 8.79
CA GLU A 156 8.14 0.40 9.08
C GLU A 156 8.51 1.83 8.71
N GLN A 157 9.15 2.50 9.66
CA GLN A 157 10.02 3.62 9.35
C GLN A 157 11.39 3.02 9.14
N PHE A 158 11.92 3.14 7.93
CA PHE A 158 13.32 2.84 7.70
C PHE A 158 14.10 4.08 8.14
N ASP A 159 14.83 3.97 9.25
CA ASP A 159 15.78 5.02 9.63
C ASP A 159 16.80 5.16 8.49
N ASN A 160 16.89 6.37 7.91
CA ASN A 160 17.82 6.72 6.82
C ASN A 160 19.31 6.50 7.16
N LYS A 161 19.62 5.93 8.33
CA LYS A 161 20.98 5.62 8.80
C LYS A 161 21.57 4.37 8.13
N ASN A 162 20.73 3.44 7.69
CA ASN A 162 21.20 2.22 7.04
C ASN A 162 21.18 2.40 5.53
N LEU A 163 22.37 2.60 4.95
CA LEU A 163 22.57 2.57 3.51
C LEU A 163 22.14 1.20 2.95
N ILE A 164 20.99 1.16 2.27
CA ILE A 164 20.51 -0.04 1.58
C ILE A 164 21.28 -0.15 0.26
N GLY A 165 21.91 -1.30 0.01
CA GLY A 165 22.64 -1.53 -1.23
C GLY A 165 23.61 -2.71 -1.19
N TRP A 166 24.34 -2.90 -2.29
CA TRP A 166 25.33 -3.97 -2.42
C TRP A 166 26.67 -3.51 -1.88
N LYS A 167 27.14 -4.15 -0.81
CA LYS A 167 28.43 -3.83 -0.19
C LYS A 167 29.57 -4.29 -1.08
N THR A 168 30.49 -3.38 -1.39
CA THR A 168 31.74 -3.64 -2.10
C THR A 168 32.93 -3.12 -1.29
N ASN A 169 34.14 -3.41 -1.75
CA ASN A 169 35.37 -2.82 -1.20
C ASN A 169 35.45 -1.29 -1.36
N LYS A 170 34.72 -0.71 -2.32
CA LYS A 170 34.69 0.74 -2.58
C LYS A 170 33.59 1.49 -1.83
N GLY A 171 32.62 0.77 -1.25
CA GLY A 171 31.44 1.35 -0.63
C GLY A 171 30.17 0.58 -0.94
N ILE A 172 29.02 1.17 -0.61
CA ILE A 172 27.70 0.58 -0.85
C ILE A 172 27.17 1.08 -2.19
N ILE A 173 26.81 0.16 -3.08
CA ILE A 173 26.14 0.49 -4.34
C ILE A 173 24.63 0.63 -4.07
N PRO A 174 24.05 1.82 -4.24
CA PRO A 174 22.62 2.05 -4.01
C PRO A 174 21.73 1.32 -5.04
N PRO A 175 20.48 0.94 -4.69
CA PRO A 175 19.47 0.49 -5.64
C PRO A 175 19.33 1.35 -6.91
N THR A 176 19.50 2.67 -6.82
CA THR A 176 19.44 3.59 -7.99
C THR A 176 20.50 3.33 -9.05
N CYS A 177 21.57 2.62 -8.69
CA CYS A 177 22.59 2.23 -9.64
C CYS A 177 22.21 1.07 -10.53
N PHE A 178 21.08 0.44 -10.25
CA PHE A 178 20.52 -0.59 -11.09
C PHE A 178 19.35 0.04 -11.85
N PRO A 179 19.32 -0.07 -13.19
CA PRO A 179 18.22 0.47 -13.98
C PRO A 179 16.90 -0.12 -13.45
N THR A 180 15.89 0.72 -13.23
CA THR A 180 14.56 0.24 -12.83
C THR A 180 14.04 -0.71 -13.91
N PHE A 181 13.94 -1.99 -13.56
CA PHE A 181 13.77 -3.10 -14.49
C PHE A 181 12.43 -3.13 -15.24
N GLY A 182 11.51 -2.20 -14.96
CA GLY A 182 10.32 -1.98 -15.78
C GLY A 182 10.63 -1.67 -17.26
N ASN A 183 11.87 -1.27 -17.57
CA ASN A 183 12.37 -1.04 -18.92
C ASN A 183 13.54 -1.97 -19.31
N PHE A 184 13.69 -3.13 -18.64
CA PHE A 184 14.63 -4.15 -19.08
C PHE A 184 14.03 -4.88 -20.28
N GLU A 185 14.06 -4.20 -21.44
CA GLU A 185 13.52 -4.69 -22.71
C GLU A 185 13.91 -6.16 -22.92
N LYS A 186 12.96 -6.99 -23.39
CA LYS A 186 13.15 -8.44 -23.61
C LYS A 186 14.50 -8.83 -24.28
N PRO A 187 15.03 -8.08 -25.28
CA PRO A 187 16.33 -8.38 -25.85
C PRO A 187 17.48 -8.42 -24.82
N LYS A 188 17.41 -7.61 -23.76
CA LYS A 188 18.40 -7.59 -22.67
C LYS A 188 18.22 -8.81 -21.78
N VAL A 189 16.99 -9.12 -21.38
CA VAL A 189 16.66 -10.32 -20.58
C VAL A 189 17.17 -11.58 -21.28
N ASP A 190 16.89 -11.72 -22.56
CA ASP A 190 17.32 -12.89 -23.34
C ASP A 190 18.84 -13.01 -23.41
N LEU A 191 19.55 -11.91 -23.65
CA LEU A 191 21.01 -11.90 -23.71
C LEU A 191 21.66 -12.33 -22.39
N PHE A 192 21.22 -11.76 -21.27
CA PHE A 192 21.77 -12.12 -19.96
C PHE A 192 21.36 -13.53 -19.54
N THR A 193 20.15 -13.97 -19.86
CA THR A 193 19.70 -15.33 -19.50
C THR A 193 20.41 -16.41 -20.32
N GLU A 194 20.72 -16.13 -21.59
CA GLU A 194 21.55 -16.98 -22.45
C GLU A 194 22.98 -17.07 -21.95
N GLU A 195 23.65 -15.92 -21.78
CA GLU A 195 25.06 -15.82 -21.36
C GLU A 195 25.32 -16.52 -20.02
N PHE A 196 24.42 -16.33 -19.05
CA PHE A 196 24.59 -16.83 -17.69
C PHE A 196 23.79 -18.10 -17.39
N GLY A 197 23.17 -18.72 -18.40
CA GLY A 197 22.39 -19.95 -18.24
C GLY A 197 21.22 -19.82 -17.25
N ILE A 198 20.59 -18.65 -17.16
CA ILE A 198 19.49 -18.39 -16.24
C ILE A 198 18.21 -19.02 -16.78
N LYS A 199 17.78 -20.13 -16.16
CA LYS A 199 16.62 -20.91 -16.59
C LYS A 199 15.29 -20.18 -16.44
N ASN A 200 15.10 -19.45 -15.33
CA ASN A 200 13.85 -18.75 -15.04
C ASN A 200 13.93 -17.28 -15.49
N LYS A 201 13.65 -17.04 -16.77
CA LYS A 201 13.71 -15.70 -17.39
C LYS A 201 12.76 -14.70 -16.73
N THR A 202 11.54 -15.13 -16.43
CA THR A 202 10.53 -14.30 -15.75
C THR A 202 11.05 -13.84 -14.39
N LYS A 203 11.62 -14.75 -13.60
CA LYS A 203 12.20 -14.38 -12.31
C LYS A 203 13.38 -13.42 -12.45
N PHE A 204 14.20 -13.58 -13.48
CA PHE A 204 15.28 -12.62 -13.76
C PHE A 204 14.73 -11.25 -14.18
N GLU A 205 13.67 -11.19 -14.97
CA GLU A 205 13.04 -9.93 -15.40
C GLU A 205 12.46 -9.15 -14.21
N TYR A 206 11.76 -9.83 -13.30
CA TYR A 206 11.08 -9.19 -12.16
C TYR A 206 11.94 -9.09 -10.88
N SER A 207 12.98 -9.91 -10.74
CA SER A 207 13.88 -9.92 -9.57
C SER A 207 15.36 -10.08 -9.94
N PRO A 208 15.89 -9.25 -10.85
CA PRO A 208 17.28 -9.34 -11.34
C PRO A 208 18.31 -9.07 -10.26
N GLY A 209 17.93 -8.35 -9.20
CA GLY A 209 18.77 -8.12 -8.01
C GLY A 209 19.25 -9.42 -7.33
N GLU A 210 18.54 -10.55 -7.49
CA GLU A 210 18.98 -11.85 -6.99
C GLU A 210 20.21 -12.42 -7.72
N TYR A 211 20.44 -11.97 -8.96
CA TYR A 211 21.46 -12.51 -9.86
C TYR A 211 22.70 -11.61 -9.89
N ILE A 212 22.53 -10.32 -9.66
CA ILE A 212 23.60 -9.32 -9.71
C ILE A 212 24.57 -9.51 -8.54
N GLY A 213 25.87 -9.56 -8.85
CA GLY A 213 26.95 -9.80 -7.89
C GLY A 213 27.10 -11.26 -7.45
N LYS A 214 26.24 -12.17 -7.93
CA LYS A 214 26.31 -13.61 -7.65
C LYS A 214 26.50 -14.43 -8.92
N THR A 215 25.52 -14.37 -9.81
CA THR A 215 25.54 -15.04 -11.11
C THR A 215 26.08 -14.12 -12.19
N ILE A 216 25.64 -12.86 -12.19
CA ILE A 216 26.09 -11.83 -13.12
C ILE A 216 27.10 -10.93 -12.38
N PRO A 217 28.36 -10.86 -12.82
CA PRO A 217 29.35 -9.98 -12.20
C PRO A 217 28.89 -8.51 -12.19
N LEU A 218 29.21 -7.79 -11.11
CA LEU A 218 28.93 -6.35 -11.03
C LEU A 218 29.64 -5.59 -12.15
N GLY A 219 28.89 -4.72 -12.85
CA GLY A 219 29.43 -3.94 -13.97
C GLY A 219 29.66 -4.74 -15.25
N TYR A 220 29.22 -6.00 -15.33
CA TYR A 220 29.30 -6.79 -16.56
C TYR A 220 28.58 -6.08 -17.71
N LYS A 221 29.23 -6.07 -18.88
CA LYS A 221 28.72 -5.46 -20.11
C LYS A 221 28.56 -6.54 -21.17
N ILE A 222 27.34 -6.73 -21.65
CA ILE A 222 27.05 -7.63 -22.77
C ILE A 222 26.87 -6.83 -24.06
N ARG A 223 27.44 -7.31 -25.16
CA ARG A 223 27.29 -6.64 -26.46
C ARG A 223 25.85 -6.77 -26.95
N SER A 224 25.29 -5.68 -27.47
CA SER A 224 23.98 -5.71 -28.12
C SER A 224 24.04 -6.51 -29.42
N LYS A 225 23.05 -7.38 -29.64
CA LYS A 225 22.82 -8.03 -30.94
C LYS A 225 22.24 -7.08 -32.00
N ILE A 226 21.73 -5.91 -31.58
CA ILE A 226 21.03 -4.95 -32.46
C ILE A 226 21.98 -3.86 -32.97
N SER A 227 22.92 -3.40 -32.14
CA SER A 227 23.92 -2.38 -32.51
C SER A 227 25.31 -2.83 -32.11
N LYS A 228 26.23 -2.84 -33.08
CA LYS A 228 27.61 -3.33 -32.90
C LYS A 228 28.40 -2.55 -31.86
N ASP A 229 28.06 -1.28 -31.65
CA ASP A 229 28.77 -0.37 -30.75
C ASP A 229 28.11 -0.21 -29.37
N ASN A 230 26.91 -0.80 -29.18
CA ASN A 230 26.16 -0.67 -27.93
C ASN A 230 26.40 -1.86 -27.00
N PHE A 231 26.53 -1.56 -25.72
CA PHE A 231 26.62 -2.55 -24.64
C PHE A 231 25.45 -2.36 -23.68
N TYR A 232 24.91 -3.48 -23.19
CA TYR A 232 23.95 -3.48 -22.11
C TYR A 232 24.65 -3.83 -20.79
N SER A 233 24.22 -3.21 -19.71
CA SER A 233 24.66 -3.56 -18.37
C SER A 233 23.47 -3.58 -17.42
N VAL A 234 23.55 -4.45 -16.43
CA VAL A 234 22.59 -4.55 -15.32
C VAL A 234 22.83 -3.49 -14.24
N SER A 235 23.87 -2.66 -14.38
CA SER A 235 24.15 -1.51 -13.54
C SER A 235 24.58 -0.32 -14.39
N ILE A 236 24.32 0.91 -13.92
CA ILE A 236 24.95 2.10 -14.50
C ILE A 236 26.48 2.07 -14.26
N ASN A 237 27.18 3.10 -14.71
CA ASN A 237 28.60 3.26 -14.40
C ASN A 237 28.83 3.27 -12.87
N LEU A 238 29.44 2.19 -12.37
CA LEU A 238 29.69 2.02 -10.94
C LEU A 238 30.60 3.11 -10.36
N ASN A 239 31.47 3.74 -11.14
CA ASN A 239 32.28 4.85 -10.63
C ASN A 239 31.44 6.09 -10.37
N ASP A 240 30.33 6.28 -11.08
CA ASP A 240 29.41 7.41 -10.86
C ASP A 240 28.49 7.12 -9.68
N CYS A 241 28.12 5.86 -9.47
CA CYS A 241 27.38 5.39 -8.30
C CYS A 241 27.98 5.79 -6.95
N PHE A 242 29.31 5.74 -6.85
CA PHE A 242 30.02 6.06 -5.60
C PHE A 242 30.23 7.56 -5.39
N LYS A 243 29.90 8.41 -6.38
CA LYS A 243 30.03 9.87 -6.26
C LYS A 243 28.78 10.53 -5.66
N TRP A 244 27.67 9.80 -5.57
CA TRP A 244 26.37 10.36 -5.21
C TRP A 244 26.15 10.37 -3.71
N ASN A 245 25.56 11.47 -3.21
CA ASN A 245 25.07 11.54 -1.84
C ASN A 245 23.81 10.68 -1.72
N LEU A 246 23.86 9.67 -0.86
CA LEU A 246 22.80 8.69 -0.70
C LEU A 246 21.89 9.02 0.49
N GLU A 247 20.58 8.87 0.28
CA GLU A 247 19.56 8.81 1.31
C GLU A 247 18.66 7.61 1.00
N ASN A 248 18.55 6.65 1.92
CA ASN A 248 17.79 5.39 1.72
C ASN A 248 18.29 4.49 0.59
N GLY A 249 19.56 4.60 0.18
CA GLY A 249 20.03 3.92 -1.03
C GLY A 249 19.48 4.55 -2.32
N PHE A 250 19.02 5.80 -2.25
CA PHE A 250 18.65 6.62 -3.40
C PHE A 250 19.45 7.92 -3.41
N VAL A 251 19.63 8.53 -4.58
CA VAL A 251 20.37 9.79 -4.72
C VAL A 251 19.55 10.94 -4.12
N LYS A 252 20.12 11.71 -3.20
CA LYS A 252 19.48 12.89 -2.61
C LYS A 252 19.67 14.12 -3.51
N ASN A 253 18.58 14.86 -3.74
CA ASN A 253 18.53 16.19 -4.39
C ASN A 253 18.90 16.25 -5.88
N GLU A 254 18.13 15.60 -6.75
CA GLU A 254 17.72 16.28 -7.99
C GLU A 254 16.21 16.16 -8.09
N ALA A 255 15.53 17.28 -8.38
CA ALA A 255 14.16 17.24 -8.86
C ALA A 255 14.12 16.17 -9.95
N THR A 256 13.15 15.26 -9.88
CA THR A 256 12.88 14.28 -10.93
C THR A 256 12.53 15.01 -12.22
N LYS A 257 13.55 15.49 -12.92
CA LYS A 257 13.48 15.70 -14.36
C LYS A 257 13.47 14.29 -14.94
N ASN A 258 12.33 13.92 -15.50
CA ASN A 258 12.14 12.70 -16.29
C ASN A 258 12.97 12.73 -17.60
N GLU A 259 14.20 13.25 -17.58
CA GLU A 259 15.04 13.40 -18.76
C GLU A 259 16.38 12.71 -18.53
N LEU A 260 16.70 11.85 -19.50
CA LEU A 260 17.89 11.04 -19.62
C LEU A 260 19.15 11.87 -19.31
N VAL A 261 19.90 11.45 -18.29
CA VAL A 261 21.23 12.01 -18.01
C VAL A 261 22.25 11.27 -18.86
N LEU A 262 22.89 12.01 -19.76
CA LEU A 262 23.98 11.55 -20.62
C LEU A 262 25.28 11.43 -19.80
N VAL A 263 25.94 10.26 -19.85
CA VAL A 263 27.32 10.05 -19.41
C VAL A 263 28.17 9.88 -20.68
N GLU A 264 28.97 10.89 -21.03
CA GLU A 264 29.80 10.91 -22.24
C GLU A 264 30.71 9.65 -22.31
N LYS A 265 30.80 8.93 -23.42
CA LYS A 265 30.94 9.38 -24.81
C LYS A 265 29.74 8.99 -25.68
N TYR A 266 29.04 9.99 -26.23
CA TYR A 266 28.65 10.18 -27.64
C TYR A 266 27.76 11.45 -27.71
N TYR A 267 27.92 12.25 -28.77
CA TYR A 267 27.56 13.68 -28.87
C TYR A 267 26.07 14.03 -28.64
N LEU A 268 25.81 15.15 -27.96
CA LEU A 268 24.54 15.89 -27.98
C LEU A 268 24.75 17.36 -28.35
N SER A 269 23.89 17.87 -29.24
CA SER A 269 23.86 19.29 -29.64
C SER A 269 22.95 20.09 -28.72
N LYS A 270 23.50 21.18 -28.18
CA LYS A 270 22.77 22.28 -27.54
C LYS A 270 21.80 22.96 -28.52
N LYS A 271 20.61 23.31 -28.03
CA LYS A 271 20.16 24.70 -27.89
C LYS A 271 19.04 24.76 -26.86
#